data_AF-A0A842HGN2-F1
#
_entry.id   AF-A0A842HGN2-F1
#
_cell.length_a   1.000
_cell.length_b   1.000
_cell.length_c   1.000
_cell.angle_alpha   90.00
_cell.angle_beta   90.00
_cell.angle_gamma   90.00
#
_symmetry.space_group_name_H-M   'P 1'
#
loop_
_entity.id
_entity.type
_entity.pdbx_description
1 polymer ?
#
loop_
_entity_poly.entity_id
_entity_poly.type
_entity_poly.pdbx_seq_one_letter_code
_entity_poly.pdbx_strand_id
1 'polypeptide(L)'
;MPEKENVGRSLAAMIRARAGRGKGGALAAAVAVQTALLLVAVGVIIAVPSGKDEAAFKAGKRVSLPPRELEHRAALNDFQQAAGAALPVERLSTESLLPENSLPELPALPSDSFSPLVQEAPVPEADALLAESGLNAALTGLPGGFSELDLFGIREGAGRFVILVDTSNSMFERQRDGVKYRFDFTVIKDEIAALVAGLQPDTQFNLAIYEGGSLAWQPNLMPATLENKQAAEAWLRGLSESPSASISSRKSPGPRLIEGGGTRLDTGLRQVFGFEPEVIFIVTDGEINRSGRTIPQDELLDIIRGLQRGLAESARIHVIHYQTAVTKPEEIATMRAIAGRNSGRFRQVEAVLLE
;
A
#
# COMPACT_ATOMS: atom_id res chain seq x y z
N MET A 1 -24.93 88.02 20.69
CA MET A 1 -24.27 87.65 19.42
C MET A 1 -22.80 88.00 19.50
N PRO A 2 -21.87 87.15 19.09
CA PRO A 2 -21.69 85.72 19.45
C PRO A 2 -20.26 85.54 20.02
N GLU A 3 -19.98 84.79 21.09
CA GLU A 3 -20.04 83.32 21.20
C GLU A 3 -19.40 82.61 19.99
N LYS A 4 -18.06 82.42 20.00
CA LYS A 4 -17.36 81.29 19.33
C LYS A 4 -15.82 81.30 19.35
N GLU A 5 -15.11 82.16 20.10
CA GLU A 5 -13.64 82.26 19.92
C GLU A 5 -12.74 81.73 21.06
N ASN A 6 -13.26 81.37 22.23
CA ASN A 6 -12.39 81.06 23.38
C ASN A 6 -12.36 79.59 23.86
N VAL A 7 -13.09 78.68 23.22
CA VAL A 7 -13.04 77.24 23.56
C VAL A 7 -12.01 76.49 22.68
N GLY A 8 -11.62 77.05 21.54
CA GLY A 8 -10.64 76.43 20.61
C GLY A 8 -9.18 76.48 21.07
N ARG A 9 -8.81 77.38 21.98
CA ARG A 9 -7.41 77.53 22.45
C ARG A 9 -7.04 76.60 23.60
N SER A 10 -8.01 76.07 24.35
CA SER A 10 -7.74 75.16 25.48
C SER A 10 -7.54 73.70 25.05
N LEU A 11 -8.24 73.24 24.02
CA LEU A 11 -8.04 71.87 23.49
C LEU A 11 -6.76 71.72 22.66
N ALA A 12 -6.32 72.77 21.95
CA ALA A 12 -5.09 72.74 21.18
C ALA A 12 -3.82 72.72 22.05
N ALA A 13 -3.90 73.20 23.31
CA ALA A 13 -2.82 73.14 24.28
C ALA A 13 -2.77 71.77 25.01
N MET A 14 -3.92 71.14 25.22
CA MET A 14 -3.98 69.83 25.91
C MET A 14 -3.59 68.65 25.01
N ILE A 15 -3.76 68.76 23.68
CA ILE A 15 -3.29 67.74 22.72
C ILE A 15 -1.77 67.83 22.50
N ARG A 16 -1.14 68.97 22.79
CA ARG A 16 0.30 69.18 22.59
C ARG A 16 1.19 68.68 23.75
N ALA A 17 0.61 68.12 24.82
CA ALA A 17 1.34 67.70 26.02
C ALA A 17 1.60 66.17 26.14
N ARG A 18 1.25 65.35 25.14
CA ARG A 18 1.54 63.90 25.18
C ARG A 18 2.21 63.34 23.92
N ALA A 19 2.87 64.20 23.16
CA ALA A 19 3.80 63.79 22.09
C ALA A 19 5.23 63.78 22.65
N GLY A 20 5.56 62.75 23.45
CA GLY A 20 6.87 62.70 24.11
C GLY A 20 7.20 61.39 24.84
N ARG A 21 6.63 60.25 24.45
CA ARG A 21 7.12 58.93 24.91
C ARG A 21 7.42 58.08 23.70
N GLY A 22 8.72 57.83 23.49
CA GLY A 22 9.27 57.25 22.27
C GLY A 22 8.61 55.93 21.88
N LYS A 23 8.48 55.70 20.57
CA LYS A 23 7.92 54.50 19.94
C LYS A 23 8.55 53.19 20.45
N GLY A 24 9.76 53.24 21.01
CA GLY A 24 10.44 52.10 21.65
C GLY A 24 9.76 51.59 22.93
N GLY A 25 9.12 52.46 23.72
CA GLY A 25 8.46 52.05 24.97
C GLY A 25 7.19 51.24 24.76
N ALA A 26 6.42 51.58 23.71
CA ALA A 26 5.21 50.83 23.34
C ALA A 26 5.56 49.46 22.75
N LEU A 27 6.63 49.38 21.94
CA LEU A 27 7.09 48.13 21.37
C LEU A 27 7.64 47.18 22.44
N ALA A 28 8.43 47.70 23.39
CA ALA A 28 8.94 46.92 24.50
C ALA A 28 7.81 46.39 25.42
N ALA A 29 6.78 47.20 25.66
CA ALA A 29 5.60 46.77 26.41
C ALA A 29 4.82 45.66 25.68
N ALA A 30 4.64 45.77 24.36
CA ALA A 30 3.97 44.74 23.58
C ALA A 30 4.74 43.41 23.61
N VAL A 31 6.07 43.45 23.41
CA VAL A 31 6.92 42.25 23.48
C VAL A 31 6.85 41.62 24.87
N ALA A 32 6.94 42.41 25.94
CA ALA A 32 6.87 41.91 27.31
C ALA A 32 5.53 41.21 27.61
N VAL A 33 4.41 41.77 27.14
CA VAL A 33 3.08 41.15 27.28
C VAL A 33 3.03 39.83 26.50
N GLN A 34 3.54 39.79 25.26
CA GLN A 34 3.59 38.57 24.46
C GLN A 34 4.42 37.47 25.14
N THR A 35 5.58 37.82 25.68
CA THR A 35 6.47 36.86 26.37
C THR A 35 5.82 36.34 27.66
N ALA A 36 5.15 37.21 28.42
CA ALA A 36 4.42 36.79 29.63
C ALA A 36 3.28 35.81 29.28
N LEU A 37 2.54 36.07 28.20
CA LEU A 37 1.45 35.19 27.75
C LEU A 37 1.96 33.82 27.32
N LEU A 38 3.13 33.78 26.65
CA LEU A 38 3.77 32.54 26.21
C LEU A 38 4.27 31.72 27.41
N LEU A 39 4.85 32.37 28.43
CA LEU A 39 5.28 31.71 29.66
C LEU A 39 4.11 31.12 30.45
N VAL A 40 2.96 31.82 30.51
CA VAL A 40 1.75 31.29 31.13
C VAL A 40 1.23 30.05 30.38
N ALA A 41 1.21 30.09 29.05
CA ALA A 41 0.78 28.95 28.24
C ALA A 41 1.67 27.71 28.44
N VAL A 42 3.00 27.89 28.46
CA VAL A 42 3.95 26.81 28.76
C VAL A 42 3.79 26.30 30.20
N GLY A 43 3.56 27.21 31.15
CA GLY A 43 3.30 26.86 32.55
C GLY A 43 2.05 26.00 32.73
N VAL A 44 0.97 26.27 31.99
CA VAL A 44 -0.25 25.45 32.02
C VAL A 44 0.00 24.06 31.43
N ILE A 45 0.79 23.93 30.37
CA ILE A 45 1.14 22.62 29.78
C ILE A 45 1.94 21.76 30.77
N ILE A 46 2.86 22.36 31.54
CA ILE A 46 3.65 21.64 32.54
C ILE A 46 2.82 21.32 33.79
N ALA A 47 1.89 22.20 34.17
CA ALA A 47 1.11 22.09 35.39
C ALA A 47 -0.10 21.15 35.29
N VAL A 48 -0.53 20.76 34.09
CA VAL A 48 -1.52 19.68 33.92
C VAL A 48 -0.76 18.36 33.91
N PRO A 49 -0.78 17.57 35.01
CA PRO A 49 -0.19 16.25 35.01
C PRO A 49 -1.06 15.42 34.08
N SER A 50 -0.51 14.96 32.95
CA SER A 50 -1.11 13.86 32.21
C SER A 50 -1.11 12.64 33.13
N GLY A 51 -2.24 12.42 33.81
CA GLY A 51 -2.55 11.16 34.46
C GLY A 51 -2.49 10.07 33.41
N LYS A 52 -1.35 9.38 33.32
CA LYS A 52 -1.31 8.06 32.75
C LYS A 52 -2.03 7.18 33.75
N ASP A 53 -3.24 6.78 33.42
CA ASP A 53 -3.85 5.62 34.06
C ASP A 53 -2.95 4.43 33.71
N GLU A 54 -2.05 4.08 34.64
CA GLU A 54 -1.40 2.78 34.63
C GLU A 54 -2.49 1.74 34.84
N ALA A 55 -2.94 1.12 33.76
CA ALA A 55 -3.66 -0.13 33.83
C ALA A 55 -2.75 -1.17 34.49
N ALA A 56 -2.87 -1.30 35.81
CA ALA A 56 -2.17 -2.31 36.60
C ALA A 56 -2.73 -3.69 36.24
N PHE A 57 -2.25 -4.26 35.13
CA PHE A 57 -2.41 -5.68 34.85
C PHE A 57 -1.58 -6.45 35.88
N LYS A 58 -2.23 -6.96 36.93
CA LYS A 58 -1.67 -8.02 37.76
C LYS A 58 -1.59 -9.28 36.91
N ALA A 59 -0.43 -9.49 36.28
CA ALA A 59 -0.12 -10.73 35.60
C ALA A 59 -0.21 -11.88 36.60
N GLY A 60 -1.17 -12.78 36.40
CA GLY A 60 -1.13 -14.10 37.02
C GLY A 60 0.22 -14.75 36.71
N LYS A 61 0.81 -15.37 37.73
CA LYS A 61 2.11 -16.05 37.69
C LYS A 61 2.24 -16.84 36.37
N ARG A 62 3.15 -16.42 35.49
CA ARG A 62 3.44 -17.12 34.23
C ARG A 62 3.93 -18.54 34.58
N VAL A 63 3.09 -19.53 34.32
CA VAL A 63 3.54 -20.92 34.25
C VAL A 63 4.39 -21.01 32.99
N SER A 64 5.71 -21.10 33.17
CA SER A 64 6.64 -21.36 32.08
C SER A 64 6.44 -22.81 31.66
N LEU A 65 5.72 -23.00 30.55
CA LEU A 65 5.71 -24.26 29.85
C LEU A 65 7.07 -24.37 29.11
N PRO A 66 7.86 -25.43 29.34
CA PRO A 66 9.09 -25.64 28.59
C PRO A 66 8.77 -25.82 27.09
N PRO A 67 9.71 -25.46 26.19
CA PRO A 67 9.48 -25.46 24.76
C PRO A 67 9.17 -26.87 24.24
N ARG A 68 7.89 -27.12 23.91
CA ARG A 68 7.37 -28.32 23.27
C ARG A 68 7.65 -28.39 21.76
N GLU A 69 8.69 -27.72 21.28
CA GLU A 69 8.98 -27.63 19.85
C GLU A 69 9.34 -28.99 19.24
N LEU A 70 9.99 -29.87 20.01
CA LEU A 70 10.29 -31.24 19.56
C LEU A 70 9.03 -32.12 19.53
N GLU A 71 8.15 -32.01 20.52
CA GLU A 71 6.88 -32.74 20.53
C GLU A 71 5.96 -32.27 19.40
N HIS A 72 5.95 -30.96 19.10
CA HIS A 72 5.11 -30.43 18.04
C HIS A 72 5.64 -30.78 16.65
N ARG A 73 6.96 -30.75 16.43
CA ARG A 73 7.57 -31.22 15.18
C ARG A 73 7.44 -32.74 15.00
N ALA A 74 7.58 -33.51 16.07
CA ALA A 74 7.33 -34.96 16.04
C ALA A 74 5.85 -35.25 15.76
N ALA A 75 4.92 -34.58 16.42
CA ALA A 75 3.48 -34.74 16.20
C ALA A 75 3.05 -34.31 14.78
N LEU A 76 3.66 -33.26 14.22
CA LEU A 76 3.41 -32.84 12.84
C LEU A 76 3.96 -33.86 11.84
N ASN A 77 5.15 -34.44 12.11
CA ASN A 77 5.74 -35.46 11.25
C ASN A 77 4.95 -36.79 11.32
N ASP A 78 4.52 -37.20 12.52
CA ASP A 78 3.65 -38.36 12.73
C ASP A 78 2.27 -38.15 12.06
N PHE A 79 1.70 -36.95 12.16
CA PHE A 79 0.45 -36.59 11.47
C PHE A 79 0.62 -36.59 9.95
N GLN A 80 1.73 -36.08 9.42
CA GLN A 80 2.04 -36.12 7.99
C GLN A 80 2.28 -37.55 7.49
N GLN A 81 2.95 -38.41 8.28
CA GLN A 81 3.12 -39.82 7.96
C GLN A 81 1.80 -40.59 8.01
N ALA A 82 0.91 -40.27 8.97
CA ALA A 82 -0.44 -40.84 9.04
C ALA A 82 -1.35 -40.34 7.90
N ALA A 83 -1.21 -39.07 7.50
CA ALA A 83 -1.98 -38.46 6.40
C ALA A 83 -1.46 -38.87 5.00
N GLY A 84 -0.18 -39.25 4.88
CA GLY A 84 0.42 -39.77 3.65
C GLY A 84 -0.09 -41.15 3.25
N ALA A 85 -0.79 -41.84 4.15
CA ALA A 85 -1.53 -43.07 3.84
C ALA A 85 -3.02 -42.74 3.66
N ALA A 86 -3.37 -41.93 2.66
CA ALA A 86 -4.71 -41.99 2.10
C ALA A 86 -4.85 -43.38 1.47
N LEU A 87 -5.36 -44.33 2.26
CA LEU A 87 -5.79 -45.63 1.75
C LEU A 87 -6.69 -45.34 0.54
N PRO A 88 -6.45 -45.99 -0.62
CA PRO A 88 -7.35 -45.86 -1.73
C PRO A 88 -8.74 -46.20 -1.20
N VAL A 89 -9.65 -45.22 -1.25
CA VAL A 89 -11.05 -45.45 -0.94
C VAL A 89 -11.50 -46.50 -1.97
N GLU A 90 -11.57 -47.76 -1.53
CA GLU A 90 -12.24 -48.79 -2.29
C GLU A 90 -13.66 -48.27 -2.52
N ARG A 91 -13.91 -47.86 -3.76
CA ARG A 91 -15.27 -47.55 -4.19
C ARG A 91 -16.04 -48.84 -3.99
N LEU A 92 -16.91 -48.86 -2.97
CA LEU A 92 -17.89 -49.92 -2.79
C LEU A 92 -18.78 -49.91 -4.03
N SER A 93 -18.40 -50.68 -5.05
CA SER A 93 -19.24 -50.95 -6.20
C SER A 93 -20.35 -51.90 -5.74
N THR A 94 -21.58 -51.47 -5.98
CA THR A 94 -22.80 -52.22 -5.65
C THR A 94 -22.93 -53.55 -6.41
N GLU A 95 -21.99 -53.86 -7.31
CA GLU A 95 -21.91 -55.13 -8.04
C GLU A 95 -21.60 -56.32 -7.12
N SER A 96 -20.95 -56.12 -5.97
CA SER A 96 -20.59 -57.20 -5.04
C SER A 96 -21.75 -57.68 -4.14
N LEU A 97 -22.90 -56.99 -4.13
CA LEU A 97 -24.01 -57.27 -3.22
C LEU A 97 -25.19 -58.03 -3.86
N LEU A 98 -25.06 -58.44 -5.12
CA LEU A 98 -26.12 -59.14 -5.85
C LEU A 98 -25.74 -60.61 -6.05
N PRO A 99 -26.59 -61.58 -5.63
CA PRO A 99 -26.41 -62.98 -5.98
C PRO A 99 -26.41 -63.13 -7.51
N GLU A 100 -25.39 -63.78 -8.08
CA GLU A 100 -25.13 -63.85 -9.53
C GLU A 100 -26.23 -64.52 -10.39
N ASN A 101 -27.35 -64.98 -9.82
CA ASN A 101 -28.27 -65.89 -10.50
C ASN A 101 -29.77 -65.51 -10.47
N SER A 102 -30.16 -64.24 -10.30
CA SER A 102 -31.60 -63.92 -10.31
C SER A 102 -31.99 -62.54 -10.86
N LEU A 103 -31.38 -62.07 -11.94
CA LEU A 103 -31.88 -60.88 -12.63
C LEU A 103 -32.28 -61.19 -14.07
N PRO A 104 -33.51 -60.80 -14.51
CA PRO A 104 -33.91 -60.92 -15.91
C PRO A 104 -33.09 -59.96 -16.78
N GLU A 105 -32.78 -60.39 -18.00
CA GLU A 105 -32.01 -59.59 -18.97
C GLU A 105 -32.70 -58.25 -19.22
N LEU A 106 -32.00 -57.16 -18.88
CA LEU A 106 -32.45 -55.80 -19.18
C LEU A 106 -32.33 -55.54 -20.69
N PRO A 107 -33.29 -54.82 -21.30
CA PRO A 107 -33.17 -54.40 -22.69
C PRO A 107 -31.96 -53.47 -22.86
N ALA A 108 -31.19 -53.68 -23.92
CA ALA A 108 -30.00 -52.91 -24.21
C ALA A 108 -30.35 -51.42 -24.38
N LEU A 109 -29.91 -50.59 -23.42
CA LEU A 109 -29.92 -49.15 -23.57
C LEU A 109 -28.74 -48.73 -24.45
N PRO A 110 -28.91 -47.78 -25.38
CA PRO A 110 -27.82 -47.26 -26.17
C PRO A 110 -26.79 -46.62 -25.24
N SER A 111 -25.55 -47.09 -25.33
CA SER A 111 -24.40 -46.51 -24.64
C SER A 111 -23.99 -45.23 -25.35
N ASP A 112 -24.68 -44.13 -25.08
CA ASP A 112 -24.09 -42.83 -25.36
C ASP A 112 -22.89 -42.68 -24.42
N SER A 113 -21.71 -42.66 -25.03
CA SER A 113 -20.46 -42.35 -24.35
C SER A 113 -20.63 -41.02 -23.62
N PHE A 114 -20.74 -41.07 -22.30
CA PHE A 114 -20.66 -39.90 -21.45
C PHE A 114 -19.22 -39.38 -21.56
N SER A 115 -18.95 -38.53 -22.55
CA SER A 115 -17.83 -37.60 -22.46
C SER A 115 -18.23 -36.61 -21.39
N PRO A 116 -17.57 -36.57 -20.21
CA PRO A 116 -17.71 -35.41 -19.37
C PRO A 116 -17.31 -34.24 -20.26
N LEU A 117 -18.27 -33.37 -20.58
CA LEU A 117 -17.95 -32.03 -21.01
C LEU A 117 -17.04 -31.53 -19.91
N VAL A 118 -15.75 -31.43 -20.22
CA VAL A 118 -14.84 -30.52 -19.53
C VAL A 118 -15.48 -29.16 -19.77
N GLN A 119 -16.44 -28.81 -18.92
CA GLN A 119 -16.88 -27.44 -18.77
C GLN A 119 -15.70 -26.75 -18.10
N GLU A 120 -14.78 -26.28 -18.93
CA GLU A 120 -13.98 -25.07 -18.68
C GLU A 120 -14.93 -23.87 -18.59
N ALA A 121 -15.85 -23.91 -17.64
CA ALA A 121 -16.40 -22.71 -17.06
C ALA A 121 -15.65 -22.57 -15.74
N PRO A 122 -14.61 -21.71 -15.66
CA PRO A 122 -14.05 -21.36 -14.37
C PRO A 122 -15.19 -20.71 -13.60
N VAL A 123 -15.77 -21.42 -12.63
CA VAL A 123 -16.72 -20.84 -11.71
C VAL A 123 -15.85 -20.07 -10.73
N PRO A 124 -15.77 -18.72 -10.81
CA PRO A 124 -14.77 -17.96 -10.07
C PRO A 124 -14.93 -18.15 -8.55
N GLU A 125 -16.15 -18.43 -8.11
CA GLU A 125 -16.48 -18.76 -6.72
C GLU A 125 -15.94 -20.13 -6.28
N ALA A 126 -15.97 -21.16 -7.14
CA ALA A 126 -15.43 -22.47 -6.78
C ALA A 126 -13.91 -22.42 -6.66
N ASP A 127 -13.23 -21.76 -7.61
CA ASP A 127 -11.78 -21.57 -7.56
C ASP A 127 -11.36 -20.69 -6.39
N ALA A 128 -12.13 -19.65 -6.05
CA ALA A 128 -11.89 -18.83 -4.87
C ALA A 128 -12.06 -19.62 -3.57
N LEU A 129 -13.11 -20.44 -3.45
CA LEU A 129 -13.33 -21.30 -2.28
C LEU A 129 -12.26 -22.40 -2.16
N LEU A 130 -11.83 -22.97 -3.29
CA LEU A 130 -10.72 -23.94 -3.34
C LEU A 130 -9.37 -23.28 -2.99
N ALA A 131 -9.13 -22.07 -3.44
CA ALA A 131 -7.95 -21.28 -3.04
C ALA A 131 -7.98 -20.92 -1.55
N GLU A 132 -9.16 -20.58 -1.00
CA GLU A 132 -9.35 -20.30 0.43
C GLU A 132 -9.14 -21.53 1.31
N SER A 133 -9.50 -22.71 0.82
CA SER A 133 -9.29 -23.96 1.55
C SER A 133 -7.82 -24.40 1.64
N GLY A 134 -6.89 -23.74 0.92
CA GLY A 134 -5.50 -24.18 0.81
C GLY A 134 -5.31 -25.51 0.06
N LEU A 135 -6.40 -26.13 -0.40
CA LEU A 135 -6.38 -27.40 -1.12
C LEU A 135 -5.68 -27.28 -2.47
N ASN A 136 -5.74 -26.11 -3.12
CA ASN A 136 -5.02 -25.89 -4.37
C ASN A 136 -3.49 -25.95 -4.20
N ALA A 137 -2.95 -25.41 -3.10
CA ALA A 137 -1.53 -25.54 -2.77
C ALA A 137 -1.15 -27.00 -2.46
N ALA A 138 -2.04 -27.74 -1.78
CA ALA A 138 -1.84 -29.16 -1.48
C ALA A 138 -1.89 -30.05 -2.75
N LEU A 139 -2.73 -29.72 -3.73
CA LEU A 139 -2.84 -30.44 -5.00
C LEU A 139 -1.70 -30.14 -5.96
N THR A 140 -1.14 -28.92 -5.92
CA THR A 140 -0.04 -28.48 -6.79
C THR A 140 1.35 -28.74 -6.22
N GLY A 141 1.44 -29.20 -4.96
CA GLY A 141 2.71 -29.48 -4.29
C GLY A 141 3.53 -28.22 -3.99
N LEU A 142 2.91 -27.04 -4.09
CA LEU A 142 3.53 -25.77 -3.71
C LEU A 142 3.51 -25.65 -2.17
N PRO A 143 4.64 -25.30 -1.53
CA PRO A 143 4.64 -25.03 -0.10
C PRO A 143 3.67 -23.89 0.19
N GLY A 144 2.58 -24.19 0.91
CA GLY A 144 1.60 -23.18 1.32
C GLY A 144 2.26 -22.05 2.11
N GLY A 145 1.84 -20.79 1.86
CA GLY A 145 2.37 -19.60 2.53
C GLY A 145 2.83 -18.47 1.61
N PHE A 146 2.92 -18.69 0.28
CA PHE A 146 3.44 -17.68 -0.66
C PHE A 146 2.62 -17.63 -1.95
N SER A 147 2.15 -16.43 -2.32
CA SER A 147 1.60 -16.20 -3.66
C SER A 147 2.71 -16.02 -4.67
N GLU A 148 2.53 -16.57 -5.86
CA GLU A 148 3.27 -16.15 -7.04
C GLU A 148 2.66 -14.83 -7.55
N LEU A 149 3.46 -13.77 -7.46
CA LEU A 149 3.10 -12.42 -7.90
C LEU A 149 3.64 -12.25 -9.32
N ASP A 150 2.77 -12.01 -10.31
CA ASP A 150 3.17 -11.63 -11.68
C ASP A 150 2.65 -10.23 -11.98
N LEU A 151 3.58 -9.26 -12.08
CA LEU A 151 3.27 -7.89 -12.47
C LEU A 151 4.14 -7.49 -13.66
N PHE A 152 3.52 -7.29 -14.82
CA PHE A 152 4.18 -6.98 -16.09
C PHE A 152 5.30 -7.97 -16.46
N GLY A 153 5.12 -9.25 -16.12
CA GLY A 153 6.09 -10.33 -16.38
C GLY A 153 7.20 -10.45 -15.34
N ILE A 154 7.17 -9.65 -14.27
CA ILE A 154 8.03 -9.88 -13.09
C ILE A 154 7.33 -10.88 -12.20
N ARG A 155 7.84 -12.12 -12.18
CA ARG A 155 7.40 -13.19 -11.28
C ARG A 155 8.22 -13.24 -10.01
N GLU A 156 7.55 -13.20 -8.86
CA GLU A 156 8.17 -13.20 -7.53
C GLU A 156 7.28 -13.93 -6.51
N GLY A 157 7.88 -14.62 -5.54
CA GLY A 157 7.14 -15.23 -4.43
C GLY A 157 7.23 -14.37 -3.16
N ALA A 158 6.10 -14.05 -2.53
CA ALA A 158 6.10 -13.34 -1.25
C ALA A 158 4.84 -13.60 -0.41
N GLY A 159 5.01 -13.57 0.91
CA GLY A 159 3.88 -13.60 1.85
C GLY A 159 3.39 -12.21 2.20
N ARG A 160 4.24 -11.17 2.07
CA ARG A 160 3.92 -9.77 2.34
C ARG A 160 4.45 -8.85 1.25
N PHE A 161 3.59 -8.14 0.54
CA PHE A 161 4.04 -7.21 -0.50
C PHE A 161 3.23 -5.92 -0.58
N VAL A 162 3.81 -4.89 -1.20
CA VAL A 162 3.14 -3.61 -1.44
C VAL A 162 3.39 -3.16 -2.88
N ILE A 163 2.35 -2.63 -3.52
CA ILE A 163 2.48 -1.96 -4.83
C ILE A 163 2.42 -0.45 -4.61
N LEU A 164 3.47 0.24 -5.02
CA LEU A 164 3.59 1.70 -4.98
C LEU A 164 3.48 2.26 -6.39
N VAL A 165 2.40 2.97 -6.67
CA VAL A 165 2.06 3.46 -8.01
C VAL A 165 2.23 4.97 -8.08
N ASP A 166 2.96 5.42 -9.08
CA ASP A 166 3.06 6.83 -9.43
C ASP A 166 1.71 7.32 -9.98
N THR A 167 1.18 8.40 -9.40
CA THR A 167 -0.01 9.07 -9.93
C THR A 167 0.27 10.53 -10.27
N SER A 168 1.53 10.88 -10.50
CA SER A 168 1.90 12.22 -10.94
C SER A 168 1.40 12.50 -12.36
N ASN A 169 1.31 13.79 -12.69
CA ASN A 169 0.74 14.26 -13.95
C ASN A 169 1.41 13.62 -15.17
N SER A 170 2.71 13.32 -15.07
CA SER A 170 3.53 12.75 -16.14
C SER A 170 3.13 11.32 -16.53
N MET A 171 2.49 10.59 -15.61
CA MET A 171 1.91 9.26 -15.88
C MET A 171 0.71 9.33 -16.84
N PHE A 172 0.04 10.47 -16.92
CA PHE A 172 -1.13 10.68 -17.78
C PHE A 172 -0.79 11.52 -19.02
N GLU A 173 0.14 12.46 -18.87
CA GLU A 173 0.44 13.43 -19.91
C GLU A 173 1.88 13.95 -19.82
N ARG A 174 2.60 13.93 -20.95
CA ARG A 174 3.90 14.59 -21.09
C ARG A 174 3.95 15.48 -22.32
N GLN A 175 4.70 16.57 -22.23
CA GLN A 175 4.95 17.47 -23.36
C GLN A 175 6.43 17.47 -23.73
N ARG A 176 6.73 17.34 -25.03
CA ARG A 176 8.09 17.45 -25.58
C ARG A 176 8.03 18.14 -26.93
N ASP A 177 8.90 19.11 -27.15
CA ASP A 177 9.02 19.82 -28.44
C ASP A 177 7.69 20.40 -28.95
N GLY A 178 6.83 20.85 -28.02
CA GLY A 178 5.50 21.40 -28.33
C GLY A 178 4.40 20.35 -28.54
N VAL A 179 4.75 19.05 -28.62
CA VAL A 179 3.79 17.94 -28.78
C VAL A 179 3.40 17.40 -27.42
N LYS A 180 2.08 17.25 -27.22
CA LYS A 180 1.48 16.70 -25.99
C LYS A 180 1.10 15.25 -26.23
N TYR A 181 1.63 14.36 -25.41
CA TYR A 181 1.37 12.92 -25.40
C TYR A 181 0.47 12.61 -24.21
N ARG A 182 -0.60 11.84 -24.44
CA ARG A 182 -1.48 11.35 -23.37
C ARG A 182 -1.37 9.84 -23.30
N PHE A 183 -1.36 9.30 -22.09
CA PHE A 183 -1.15 7.89 -21.84
C PHE A 183 -2.37 7.28 -21.16
N ASP A 184 -2.65 6.04 -21.53
CA ASP A 184 -3.71 5.27 -20.91
C ASP A 184 -3.19 4.66 -19.60
N PHE A 185 -3.75 5.16 -18.49
CA PHE A 185 -3.43 4.68 -17.14
C PHE A 185 -4.27 3.45 -16.75
N THR A 186 -5.33 3.13 -17.51
CA THR A 186 -6.19 1.96 -17.22
C THR A 186 -5.42 0.66 -17.34
N VAL A 187 -4.44 0.57 -18.25
CA VAL A 187 -3.54 -0.57 -18.40
C VAL A 187 -2.81 -0.92 -17.10
N ILE A 188 -2.35 0.10 -16.36
CA ILE A 188 -1.70 -0.11 -15.06
C ILE A 188 -2.70 -0.63 -14.03
N LYS A 189 -3.92 -0.08 -14.02
CA LYS A 189 -4.99 -0.53 -13.12
C LYS A 189 -5.40 -1.97 -13.42
N ASP A 190 -5.52 -2.34 -14.70
CA ASP A 190 -5.89 -3.68 -15.15
C ASP A 190 -4.86 -4.72 -14.70
N GLU A 191 -3.57 -4.44 -14.93
CA GLU A 191 -2.49 -5.36 -14.55
C GLU A 191 -2.44 -5.56 -13.02
N ILE A 192 -2.57 -4.47 -12.25
CA ILE A 192 -2.59 -4.57 -10.77
C ILE A 192 -3.83 -5.32 -10.29
N ALA A 193 -5.01 -5.07 -10.89
CA ALA A 193 -6.24 -5.78 -10.54
C ALA A 193 -6.11 -7.28 -10.84
N ALA A 194 -5.53 -7.66 -11.98
CA ALA A 194 -5.27 -9.04 -12.34
C ALA A 194 -4.34 -9.73 -11.33
N LEU A 195 -3.26 -9.07 -10.91
CA LEU A 195 -2.38 -9.58 -9.86
C LEU A 195 -3.15 -9.79 -8.55
N VAL A 196 -3.91 -8.79 -8.09
CA VAL A 196 -4.65 -8.86 -6.81
C VAL A 196 -5.70 -9.97 -6.83
N ALA A 197 -6.37 -10.18 -7.97
CA ALA A 197 -7.34 -11.25 -8.14
C ALA A 197 -6.70 -12.64 -7.95
N GLY A 198 -5.48 -12.83 -8.46
CA GLY A 198 -4.73 -14.09 -8.41
C GLY A 198 -4.08 -14.45 -7.07
N LEU A 199 -4.11 -13.57 -6.07
CA LEU A 199 -3.44 -13.81 -4.78
C LEU A 199 -4.07 -14.97 -3.99
N GLN A 200 -3.27 -15.70 -3.22
CA GLN A 200 -3.76 -16.67 -2.24
C GLN A 200 -4.16 -15.95 -0.94
N PRO A 201 -5.22 -16.38 -0.25
CA PRO A 201 -5.74 -15.67 0.93
C PRO A 201 -4.81 -15.63 2.16
N ASP A 202 -3.77 -16.45 2.19
CA ASP A 202 -2.68 -16.41 3.18
C ASP A 202 -1.70 -15.25 2.95
N THR A 203 -1.72 -14.62 1.77
CA THR A 203 -0.83 -13.53 1.40
C THR A 203 -1.38 -12.19 1.89
N GLN A 204 -0.50 -11.35 2.43
CA GLN A 204 -0.85 -10.01 2.88
C GLN A 204 -0.35 -8.96 1.89
N PHE A 205 -1.19 -7.99 1.57
CA PHE A 205 -0.88 -6.96 0.58
C PHE A 205 -1.42 -5.60 0.96
N ASN A 206 -0.86 -4.55 0.37
CA ASN A 206 -1.44 -3.22 0.38
C ASN A 206 -1.10 -2.50 -0.93
N LEU A 207 -1.86 -1.46 -1.23
CA LEU A 207 -1.65 -0.59 -2.38
C LEU A 207 -1.35 0.82 -1.86
N ALA A 208 -0.42 1.51 -2.50
CA ALA A 208 -0.14 2.91 -2.22
C ALA A 208 0.06 3.67 -3.52
N ILE A 209 -0.34 4.93 -3.53
CA ILE A 209 -0.08 5.87 -4.62
C ILE A 209 0.77 7.02 -4.11
N TYR A 210 1.54 7.64 -5.00
CA TYR A 210 2.32 8.81 -4.64
C TYR A 210 2.28 9.91 -5.71
N GLU A 211 2.13 11.14 -5.22
CA GLU A 211 2.13 12.40 -5.95
C GLU A 211 2.06 13.51 -4.89
N GLY A 212 3.08 14.38 -4.81
CA GLY A 212 3.18 15.43 -3.79
C GLY A 212 3.20 14.94 -2.33
N GLY A 213 3.38 13.63 -2.15
CA GLY A 213 3.15 12.89 -0.93
C GLY A 213 2.80 11.45 -1.27
N SER A 214 2.12 10.75 -0.36
CA SER A 214 1.70 9.37 -0.56
C SER A 214 0.38 9.07 0.15
N LEU A 215 -0.39 8.12 -0.39
CA LEU A 215 -1.69 7.69 0.12
C LEU A 215 -1.79 6.17 -0.01
N ALA A 216 -1.94 5.47 1.12
CA ALA A 216 -2.17 4.02 1.12
C ALA A 216 -3.67 3.72 1.04
N TRP A 217 -4.03 2.58 0.46
CA TRP A 217 -5.37 2.03 0.48
C TRP A 217 -5.80 1.70 1.91
N GLN A 218 -5.00 0.90 2.63
CA GLN A 218 -5.31 0.47 4.00
C GLN A 218 -4.21 0.87 5.00
N PRO A 219 -4.50 0.91 6.31
CA PRO A 219 -3.52 1.27 7.33
C PRO A 219 -2.49 0.19 7.65
N ASN A 220 -2.76 -1.07 7.28
CA ASN A 220 -1.87 -2.20 7.46
C ASN A 220 -1.91 -3.07 6.19
N LEU A 221 -1.01 -4.05 6.10
CA LEU A 221 -1.15 -5.12 5.10
C LEU A 221 -2.42 -5.92 5.41
N MET A 222 -3.23 -6.14 4.38
CA MET A 222 -4.49 -6.87 4.48
C MET A 222 -4.31 -8.28 3.91
N PRO A 223 -4.87 -9.32 4.56
CA PRO A 223 -4.91 -10.65 3.96
C PRO A 223 -5.73 -10.62 2.67
N ALA A 224 -5.34 -11.40 1.66
CA ALA A 224 -5.99 -11.44 0.35
C ALA A 224 -7.30 -12.26 0.35
N THR A 225 -8.19 -11.96 1.28
CA THR A 225 -9.57 -12.46 1.27
C THR A 225 -10.32 -11.91 0.05
N LEU A 226 -11.38 -12.60 -0.38
CA LEU A 226 -12.22 -12.15 -1.49
C LEU A 226 -12.73 -10.71 -1.30
N GLU A 227 -13.18 -10.38 -0.09
CA GLU A 227 -13.64 -9.04 0.28
C GLU A 227 -12.52 -7.99 0.13
N ASN A 228 -11.32 -8.27 0.64
CA ASN A 228 -10.20 -7.34 0.56
C ASN A 228 -9.71 -7.15 -0.88
N LYS A 229 -9.69 -8.22 -1.68
CA LYS A 229 -9.36 -8.13 -3.11
C LYS A 229 -10.34 -7.23 -3.86
N GLN A 230 -11.64 -7.44 -3.67
CA GLN A 230 -12.69 -6.62 -4.29
C GLN A 230 -12.62 -5.17 -3.84
N ALA A 231 -12.37 -4.92 -2.55
CA ALA A 231 -12.23 -3.57 -2.01
C ALA A 231 -10.96 -2.86 -2.51
N ALA A 232 -9.85 -3.58 -2.69
CA ALA A 232 -8.63 -3.06 -3.28
C ALA A 232 -8.82 -2.71 -4.75
N GLU A 233 -9.46 -3.60 -5.52
CA GLU A 233 -9.81 -3.34 -6.91
C GLU A 233 -10.73 -2.13 -7.03
N ALA A 234 -11.81 -2.06 -6.24
CA ALA A 234 -12.72 -0.91 -6.26
C ALA A 234 -12.01 0.41 -5.95
N TRP A 235 -11.08 0.41 -4.99
CA TRP A 235 -10.27 1.58 -4.67
C TRP A 235 -9.36 1.98 -5.83
N LEU A 236 -8.67 1.02 -6.43
CA LEU A 236 -7.78 1.22 -7.58
C LEU A 236 -8.53 1.76 -8.81
N ARG A 237 -9.70 1.16 -9.11
CA ARG A 237 -10.59 1.60 -10.21
C ARG A 237 -11.11 3.00 -9.97
N GLY A 238 -11.43 3.33 -8.72
CA GLY A 238 -11.89 4.66 -8.30
C GLY A 238 -10.84 5.77 -8.37
N LEU A 239 -9.57 5.46 -8.65
CA LEU A 239 -8.55 6.49 -8.86
C LEU A 239 -8.87 7.32 -10.10
N SER A 240 -8.96 8.64 -9.93
CA SER A 240 -9.10 9.57 -11.06
C SER A 240 -7.93 9.46 -12.03
N GLU A 241 -8.25 9.44 -13.32
CA GLU A 241 -7.33 9.49 -14.46
C GLU A 241 -7.05 10.92 -14.94
N SER A 242 -7.50 11.91 -14.17
CA SER A 242 -7.20 13.31 -14.47
C SER A 242 -5.76 13.63 -14.09
N PRO A 243 -4.96 14.26 -14.97
CA PRO A 243 -3.62 14.76 -14.62
C PRO A 243 -3.63 15.82 -13.53
N SER A 244 -4.78 16.35 -13.12
CA SER A 244 -4.89 17.37 -12.05
C SER A 244 -5.34 16.79 -10.70
N ALA A 245 -5.58 15.48 -10.63
CA ALA A 245 -6.18 14.86 -9.46
C ALA A 245 -5.15 14.59 -8.34
N SER A 246 -5.08 15.50 -7.38
CA SER A 246 -4.20 15.36 -6.22
C SER A 246 -4.65 14.27 -5.24
N ILE A 247 -3.69 13.59 -4.61
CA ILE A 247 -3.94 12.69 -3.46
C ILE A 247 -4.66 13.37 -2.28
N SER A 248 -4.63 14.70 -2.19
CA SER A 248 -5.31 15.46 -1.15
C SER A 248 -6.85 15.39 -1.23
N SER A 249 -7.42 15.16 -2.42
CA SER A 249 -8.87 15.05 -2.61
C SER A 249 -9.39 13.61 -2.64
N ARG A 250 -8.50 12.62 -2.76
CA ARG A 250 -8.86 11.19 -2.86
C ARG A 250 -9.34 10.67 -1.50
N LYS A 251 -10.25 9.71 -1.47
CA LYS A 251 -10.70 9.05 -0.23
C LYS A 251 -9.97 7.72 -0.05
N SER A 252 -9.49 7.46 1.17
CA SER A 252 -8.86 6.19 1.51
C SER A 252 -8.95 5.95 3.02
N PRO A 253 -9.14 4.71 3.49
CA PRO A 253 -9.01 4.37 4.91
C PRO A 253 -7.55 4.36 5.38
N GLY A 254 -6.58 4.21 4.47
CA GLY A 254 -5.16 4.19 4.79
C GLY A 254 -4.54 5.57 5.07
N PRO A 255 -3.32 5.58 5.65
CA PRO A 255 -2.62 6.80 6.00
C PRO A 255 -2.29 7.64 4.78
N ARG A 256 -2.24 8.95 5.02
CA ARG A 256 -1.88 9.96 4.03
C ARG A 256 -0.73 10.79 4.53
N LEU A 257 0.31 10.90 3.73
CA LEU A 257 1.46 11.76 3.97
C LEU A 257 1.45 12.86 2.90
N ILE A 258 1.25 14.12 3.31
CA ILE A 258 1.32 15.27 2.40
C ILE A 258 2.57 16.07 2.72
N GLU A 259 3.44 16.23 1.73
CA GLU A 259 4.71 16.95 1.89
C GLU A 259 4.92 18.06 0.84
N GLY A 260 3.92 18.32 -0.01
CA GLY A 260 3.98 19.34 -1.06
C GLY A 260 4.33 18.77 -2.43
N GLY A 261 4.20 19.57 -3.49
CA GLY A 261 4.16 19.09 -4.89
C GLY A 261 5.39 18.31 -5.38
N GLY A 262 5.25 17.69 -6.56
CA GLY A 262 6.28 16.90 -7.23
C GLY A 262 6.04 15.40 -7.18
N THR A 263 6.91 14.62 -7.83
CA THR A 263 6.80 13.16 -7.87
C THR A 263 7.60 12.55 -6.70
N ARG A 264 6.95 12.51 -5.52
CA ARG A 264 7.55 12.23 -4.19
C ARG A 264 7.73 10.73 -3.90
N LEU A 265 8.51 10.05 -4.74
CA LEU A 265 8.84 8.64 -4.54
C LEU A 265 9.50 8.39 -3.16
N ASP A 266 10.27 9.35 -2.66
CA ASP A 266 10.87 9.28 -1.32
C ASP A 266 9.83 9.21 -0.19
N THR A 267 8.73 9.96 -0.28
CA THR A 267 7.61 9.89 0.68
C THR A 267 6.85 8.58 0.52
N GLY A 268 6.60 8.15 -0.72
CA GLY A 268 5.98 6.85 -1.02
C GLY A 268 6.76 5.70 -0.41
N LEU A 269 8.08 5.68 -0.61
CA LEU A 269 8.97 4.67 -0.03
C LEU A 269 8.92 4.66 1.50
N ARG A 270 9.02 5.82 2.15
CA ARG A 270 8.91 5.89 3.63
C ARG A 270 7.60 5.30 4.15
N GLN A 271 6.50 5.55 3.44
CA GLN A 271 5.20 5.00 3.82
C GLN A 271 5.16 3.48 3.65
N VAL A 272 5.54 2.96 2.48
CA VAL A 272 5.40 1.52 2.19
C VAL A 272 6.37 0.65 3.00
N PHE A 273 7.56 1.16 3.30
CA PHE A 273 8.48 0.47 4.22
C PHE A 273 7.93 0.36 5.64
N GLY A 274 7.04 1.29 6.05
CA GLY A 274 6.35 1.21 7.35
C GLY A 274 5.37 0.03 7.48
N PHE A 275 5.05 -0.64 6.38
CA PHE A 275 4.23 -1.86 6.38
C PHE A 275 5.05 -3.16 6.50
N GLU A 276 6.39 -3.05 6.61
CA GLU A 276 7.32 -4.19 6.69
C GLU A 276 7.15 -5.25 5.57
N PRO A 277 7.12 -4.83 4.28
CA PRO A 277 6.96 -5.75 3.16
C PRO A 277 8.22 -6.57 2.91
N GLU A 278 8.04 -7.78 2.37
CA GLU A 278 9.13 -8.58 1.79
C GLU A 278 9.42 -8.15 0.35
N VAL A 279 8.38 -7.69 -0.36
CA VAL A 279 8.48 -7.26 -1.76
C VAL A 279 7.76 -5.93 -1.98
N ILE A 280 8.42 -5.02 -2.70
CA ILE A 280 7.84 -3.75 -3.14
C ILE A 280 7.89 -3.70 -4.66
N PHE A 281 6.75 -3.49 -5.30
CA PHE A 281 6.67 -3.13 -6.71
C PHE A 281 6.49 -1.63 -6.84
N ILE A 282 7.35 -0.98 -7.62
CA ILE A 282 7.24 0.44 -7.96
C ILE A 282 6.83 0.55 -9.42
N VAL A 283 5.73 1.24 -9.70
CA VAL A 283 5.28 1.54 -11.07
C VAL A 283 5.41 3.04 -11.30
N THR A 284 6.25 3.46 -12.25
CA THR A 284 6.54 4.88 -12.51
C THR A 284 7.02 5.11 -13.94
N ASP A 285 6.87 6.33 -14.45
CA ASP A 285 7.43 6.79 -15.73
C ASP A 285 8.85 7.38 -15.61
N GLY A 286 9.37 7.43 -14.38
CA GLY A 286 10.75 7.80 -14.04
C GLY A 286 10.94 9.21 -13.49
N GLU A 287 9.90 10.05 -13.44
CA GLU A 287 10.04 11.37 -12.84
C GLU A 287 10.18 11.27 -11.32
N ILE A 288 11.25 11.81 -10.73
CA ILE A 288 11.42 11.79 -9.26
C ILE A 288 11.89 13.17 -8.82
N ASN A 289 11.04 13.91 -8.11
CA ASN A 289 11.34 15.29 -7.72
C ASN A 289 10.62 15.74 -6.44
N ARG A 290 11.21 16.73 -5.76
CA ARG A 290 10.57 17.49 -4.69
C ARG A 290 10.26 18.89 -5.20
N SER A 291 8.97 19.16 -5.43
CA SER A 291 8.49 20.47 -5.88
C SER A 291 9.25 21.00 -7.10
N GLY A 292 9.45 20.13 -8.09
CA GLY A 292 10.17 20.44 -9.34
C GLY A 292 11.69 20.29 -9.26
N ARG A 293 12.28 20.09 -8.08
CA ARG A 293 13.71 19.79 -7.95
C ARG A 293 13.93 18.29 -7.96
N THR A 294 14.60 17.78 -9.00
CA THR A 294 14.98 16.37 -9.13
C THR A 294 15.73 15.89 -7.88
N ILE A 295 15.32 14.73 -7.35
CA ILE A 295 16.05 14.08 -6.26
C ILE A 295 17.24 13.35 -6.88
N PRO A 296 18.50 13.65 -6.47
CA PRO A 296 19.65 12.93 -6.97
C PRO A 296 19.55 11.43 -6.71
N GLN A 297 20.00 10.61 -7.66
CA GLN A 297 19.99 9.15 -7.54
C GLN A 297 20.63 8.67 -6.23
N ASP A 298 21.81 9.21 -5.87
CA ASP A 298 22.52 8.78 -4.67
C ASP A 298 21.76 9.11 -3.39
N GLU A 299 21.09 10.27 -3.34
CA GLU A 299 20.25 10.65 -2.22
C GLU A 299 19.07 9.68 -2.05
N LEU A 300 18.40 9.33 -3.14
CA LEU A 300 17.29 8.38 -3.11
C LEU A 300 17.75 6.98 -2.67
N LEU A 301 18.91 6.53 -3.17
CA LEU A 301 19.48 5.24 -2.79
C LEU A 301 19.94 5.22 -1.33
N ASP A 302 20.41 6.34 -0.78
CA ASP A 302 20.73 6.47 0.63
C ASP A 302 19.48 6.44 1.51
N ILE A 303 18.37 7.06 1.06
CA ILE A 303 17.06 6.94 1.72
C ILE A 303 16.62 5.48 1.77
N ILE A 304 16.63 4.78 0.62
CA ILE A 304 16.25 3.36 0.56
C ILE A 304 17.15 2.52 1.47
N ARG A 305 18.47 2.73 1.43
CA ARG A 305 19.40 2.01 2.33
C ARG A 305 19.08 2.26 3.81
N GLY A 306 18.70 3.48 4.17
CA GLY A 306 18.25 3.81 5.52
C GLY A 306 16.99 3.06 5.91
N LEU A 307 16.00 2.99 5.01
CA LEU A 307 14.74 2.28 5.23
C LEU A 307 14.94 0.76 5.34
N GLN A 308 15.78 0.17 4.48
CA GLN A 308 16.11 -1.27 4.52
C GLN A 308 16.71 -1.71 5.86
N ARG A 309 17.51 -0.87 6.51
CA ARG A 309 18.09 -1.16 7.84
C ARG A 309 17.04 -1.19 8.96
N GLY A 310 15.87 -0.59 8.74
CA GLY A 310 14.76 -0.59 9.68
C GLY A 310 13.94 -1.87 9.65
N LEU A 311 14.10 -2.71 8.62
CA LEU A 311 13.38 -3.97 8.47
C LEU A 311 14.17 -5.12 9.12
N ALA A 312 13.44 -6.12 9.62
CA ALA A 312 14.03 -7.37 10.09
C ALA A 312 14.69 -8.13 8.94
N GLU A 313 14.05 -8.11 7.77
CA GLU A 313 14.56 -8.68 6.52
C GLU A 313 14.50 -7.62 5.41
N SER A 314 15.53 -7.56 4.57
CA SER A 314 15.56 -6.57 3.50
C SER A 314 14.49 -6.85 2.45
N ALA A 315 13.69 -5.85 2.13
CA ALA A 315 12.66 -5.92 1.10
C ALA A 315 13.31 -5.99 -0.29
N ARG A 316 12.80 -6.86 -1.16
CA ARG A 316 13.13 -6.85 -2.59
C ARG A 316 12.36 -5.74 -3.27
N ILE A 317 13.02 -4.92 -4.09
CA ILE A 317 12.36 -3.79 -4.76
C ILE A 317 12.40 -3.99 -6.27
N HIS A 318 11.25 -4.27 -6.87
CA HIS A 318 11.08 -4.34 -8.31
C HIS A 318 10.60 -2.99 -8.85
N VAL A 319 11.11 -2.59 -10.01
CA VAL A 319 10.74 -1.33 -10.64
C VAL A 319 10.23 -1.60 -12.05
N ILE A 320 8.99 -1.21 -12.30
CA ILE A 320 8.34 -1.22 -13.59
C ILE A 320 8.37 0.21 -14.11
N HIS A 321 9.14 0.39 -15.18
CA HIS A 321 9.21 1.63 -15.93
C HIS A 321 8.11 1.62 -16.99
N TYR A 322 7.10 2.47 -16.80
CA TYR A 322 6.10 2.77 -17.81
C TYR A 322 6.71 3.75 -18.81
N GLN A 323 7.24 3.20 -19.89
CA GLN A 323 8.06 3.89 -20.86
C GLN A 323 7.22 4.84 -21.70
N THR A 324 7.30 6.11 -21.34
CA THR A 324 6.78 7.22 -22.14
C THR A 324 7.78 7.66 -23.20
N ALA A 325 7.31 8.27 -24.29
CA ALA A 325 8.12 8.78 -25.40
C ALA A 325 9.16 9.87 -25.01
N VAL A 326 9.11 10.34 -23.76
CA VAL A 326 9.86 11.50 -23.27
C VAL A 326 10.79 11.14 -22.09
N THR A 327 10.86 9.87 -21.70
CA THR A 327 11.70 9.44 -20.56
C THR A 327 13.18 9.75 -20.80
N LYS A 328 13.86 10.31 -19.79
CA LYS A 328 15.28 10.63 -19.85
C LYS A 328 16.18 9.44 -19.47
N PRO A 329 17.39 9.32 -20.04
CA PRO A 329 18.32 8.25 -19.68
C PRO A 329 18.69 8.19 -18.19
N GLU A 330 18.81 9.35 -17.54
CA GLU A 330 19.10 9.47 -16.10
C GLU A 330 18.00 8.90 -15.20
N GLU A 331 16.73 9.03 -15.61
CA GLU A 331 15.57 8.48 -14.91
C GLU A 331 15.60 6.95 -14.99
N ILE A 332 15.87 6.41 -16.17
CA ILE A 332 16.04 4.96 -16.39
C ILE A 332 17.20 4.41 -15.57
N ALA A 333 18.33 5.12 -15.54
CA ALA A 333 19.49 4.73 -14.72
C ALA A 333 19.14 4.68 -13.24
N THR A 334 18.39 5.68 -12.75
CA THR A 334 17.92 5.74 -11.36
C THR A 334 17.02 4.56 -11.02
N MET A 335 15.99 4.30 -11.84
CA MET A 335 15.07 3.17 -11.67
C MET A 335 15.80 1.81 -11.67
N ARG A 336 16.74 1.63 -12.61
CA ARG A 336 17.56 0.41 -12.68
C ARG A 336 18.44 0.25 -11.45
N ALA A 337 19.02 1.34 -10.95
CA ALA A 337 19.84 1.33 -9.75
C ALA A 337 19.04 0.98 -8.50
N ILE A 338 17.80 1.46 -8.38
CA ILE A 338 16.88 1.09 -7.29
C ILE A 338 16.65 -0.41 -7.30
N ALA A 339 16.23 -0.98 -8.43
CA ALA A 339 15.96 -2.41 -8.51
C ALA A 339 17.22 -3.26 -8.25
N GLY A 340 18.32 -2.94 -8.94
CA GLY A 340 19.55 -3.71 -8.86
C GLY A 340 20.24 -3.69 -7.50
N ARG A 341 20.12 -2.60 -6.73
CA ARG A 341 20.71 -2.50 -5.38
C ARG A 341 19.86 -3.15 -4.29
N ASN A 342 18.62 -3.53 -4.58
CA ASN A 342 17.68 -4.07 -3.62
C ASN A 342 17.16 -5.45 -4.05
N SER A 343 18.02 -6.26 -4.68
CA SER A 343 17.73 -7.64 -5.07
C SER A 343 16.43 -7.82 -5.87
N GLY A 344 16.00 -6.79 -6.60
CA GLY A 344 14.80 -6.83 -7.40
C GLY A 344 15.10 -6.80 -8.89
N ARG A 345 14.04 -6.61 -9.68
CA ARG A 345 14.08 -6.65 -11.15
C ARG A 345 13.59 -5.33 -11.72
N PHE A 346 14.22 -4.92 -12.80
CA PHE A 346 13.81 -3.76 -13.60
C PHE A 346 13.13 -4.26 -14.87
N ARG A 347 11.92 -3.76 -15.14
CA ARG A 347 11.16 -4.08 -16.36
C ARG A 347 10.71 -2.80 -17.03
N GLN A 348 10.80 -2.76 -18.35
CA GLN A 348 10.22 -1.69 -19.17
C GLN A 348 8.94 -2.20 -19.82
N VAL A 349 7.92 -1.35 -19.83
CA VAL A 349 6.61 -1.58 -20.43
C VAL A 349 6.28 -0.34 -21.24
N GLU A 350 5.99 -0.49 -22.52
CA GLU A 350 5.63 0.65 -23.37
C GLU A 350 4.30 1.25 -22.92
N ALA A 351 4.26 2.58 -22.79
CA ALA A 351 3.04 3.28 -22.44
C ALA A 351 2.08 3.30 -23.63
N VAL A 352 0.82 2.94 -23.38
CA VAL A 352 -0.23 3.00 -24.40
C VAL A 352 -0.64 4.45 -24.59
N LEU A 353 -0.53 4.96 -25.83
CA LEU A 353 -0.94 6.32 -26.18
C LEU A 353 -2.46 6.38 -26.33
N LEU A 354 -3.08 7.42 -25.77
CA LEU A 354 -4.45 7.80 -26.10
C LEU A 354 -4.41 8.66 -27.37
N GLU A 355 -5.17 8.24 -28.37
CA GLU A 355 -5.33 8.97 -29.65
C GLU A 355 -5.95 10.37 -29.50
#